data_AF-A0A2E9ME17-F1
#
_entry.id   AF-A0A2E9ME17-F1
#
_cell.length_a   1.000
_cell.length_b   1.000
_cell.length_c   1.000
_cell.angle_alpha   90.00
_cell.angle_beta   90.00
_cell.angle_gamma   90.00
#
_symmetry.space_group_name_H-M   'P 1'
#
loop_
_entity.id
_entity.type
_entity.pdbx_description
1 polymer ?
#
loop_
_entity_poly.entity_id
_entity_poly.type
_entity_poly.pdbx_seq_one_letter_code
_entity_poly.pdbx_strand_id
1 'polypeptide(L)'
;MKVLDFNRSHTIVTSAQEGVEMNTCRSQVLASCTLTDDSQRPVTYYLCKECIGEHMYKEIGIAQVPTSEVCTIFGEHESSLRKKFADHKDDVIQSGTNDVRRKGFAGGVAYWTNLRFLLKSAEARPLGTTDDIITATLGGESMVGVTTLADSKNGGETRLEYPIPYVNVHRPENRFQVDVGPILYPDVASNEPALVDRLQFAYVMYNQLEVAEFALRVPTVIGGDLSVETQHYSQVVKVPARSELFALVE
;
A
#
# COMPACT_ATOMS: atom_id res chain seq x y z
N MET A 1 22.04 5.74 -6.07
CA MET A 1 21.49 4.38 -5.86
C MET A 1 20.13 4.32 -6.52
N LYS A 2 19.65 3.15 -6.92
CA LYS A 2 18.35 3.05 -7.60
C LYS A 2 17.22 2.78 -6.62
N VAL A 3 16.19 3.61 -6.67
CA VAL A 3 14.93 3.42 -5.94
C VAL A 3 13.77 3.40 -6.93
N LEU A 4 12.59 2.93 -6.50
CA LEU A 4 11.39 2.97 -7.32
C LEU A 4 10.91 4.43 -7.48
N ASP A 5 10.67 4.85 -8.72
CA ASP A 5 10.00 6.09 -9.04
C ASP A 5 8.49 5.84 -9.06
N PHE A 6 7.83 6.12 -7.94
CA PHE A 6 6.39 5.95 -7.78
C PHE A 6 5.56 6.88 -8.69
N ASN A 7 6.11 8.01 -9.14
CA ASN A 7 5.42 8.91 -10.08
C ASN A 7 5.33 8.31 -11.49
N ARG A 8 6.20 7.35 -11.80
CA ARG A 8 6.27 6.70 -13.12
C ARG A 8 5.98 5.20 -13.08
N SER A 9 5.69 4.65 -11.91
CA SER A 9 5.41 3.23 -11.73
C SER A 9 3.93 2.92 -11.70
N HIS A 10 3.51 1.95 -12.52
CA HIS A 10 2.11 1.60 -12.70
C HIS A 10 1.91 0.09 -12.76
N THR A 11 0.74 -0.38 -12.34
CA THR A 11 0.20 -1.68 -12.70
C THR A 11 -0.84 -1.50 -13.81
N ILE A 12 -0.89 -2.47 -14.74
CA ILE A 12 -1.95 -2.59 -15.72
C ILE A 12 -2.58 -3.96 -15.53
N VAL A 13 -3.88 -3.99 -15.28
CA VAL A 13 -4.63 -5.24 -15.09
C VAL A 13 -5.82 -5.28 -16.03
N THR A 14 -6.04 -6.44 -16.64
CA THR A 14 -7.24 -6.75 -17.43
C THR A 14 -8.03 -7.82 -16.70
N SER A 15 -9.32 -7.57 -16.52
CA SER A 15 -10.27 -8.50 -15.93
C SER A 15 -11.24 -9.02 -16.98
N ALA A 16 -11.64 -10.27 -16.83
CA ALA A 16 -12.71 -10.87 -17.60
C ALA A 16 -13.76 -11.48 -16.69
N GLN A 17 -15.00 -11.53 -17.17
CA GLN A 17 -16.09 -12.26 -16.56
C GLN A 17 -16.64 -13.23 -17.60
N GLU A 18 -16.72 -14.52 -17.25
CA GLU A 18 -17.29 -15.57 -18.11
C GLU A 18 -16.68 -15.61 -19.54
N GLY A 19 -15.39 -15.29 -19.66
CA GLY A 19 -14.66 -15.30 -20.93
C GLY A 19 -14.71 -14.00 -21.72
N VAL A 20 -15.42 -12.97 -21.23
CA VAL A 20 -15.50 -11.64 -21.85
C VAL A 20 -14.65 -10.66 -21.05
N GLU A 21 -13.76 -9.91 -21.71
CA GLU A 21 -13.01 -8.84 -21.06
C GLU A 21 -13.96 -7.73 -20.61
N MET A 22 -13.88 -7.39 -19.32
CA MET A 22 -14.80 -6.45 -18.67
C MET A 22 -14.16 -5.09 -18.40
N ASN A 23 -12.86 -5.05 -18.10
CA ASN A 23 -12.15 -3.81 -17.77
C ASN A 23 -10.64 -4.00 -17.91
N THR A 24 -9.97 -2.99 -18.46
CA THR A 24 -8.52 -2.82 -18.34
C THR A 24 -8.24 -1.51 -17.64
N CYS A 25 -7.61 -1.56 -16.48
CA CYS A 25 -7.26 -0.35 -15.72
C CYS A 25 -5.74 -0.20 -15.56
N ARG A 26 -5.31 1.07 -15.50
CA ARG A 26 -3.96 1.46 -15.12
C ARG A 26 -4.03 2.09 -13.73
N SER A 27 -3.31 1.53 -12.77
CA SER A 27 -3.23 2.08 -11.42
C SER A 27 -1.80 2.47 -11.10
N GLN A 28 -1.60 3.65 -10.52
CA GLN A 28 -0.29 4.07 -10.03
C GLN A 28 0.09 3.20 -8.81
N VAL A 29 1.36 2.83 -8.71
CA VAL A 29 1.90 2.20 -7.51
C VAL A 29 2.09 3.27 -6.43
N LEU A 30 1.53 3.07 -5.25
CA LEU A 30 1.63 3.99 -4.12
C LEU A 30 2.67 3.58 -3.09
N ALA A 31 2.94 2.29 -2.94
CA ALA A 31 3.94 1.75 -2.03
C ALA A 31 4.30 0.33 -2.46
N SER A 32 5.47 -0.15 -2.05
CA SER A 32 5.83 -1.56 -2.12
C SER A 32 6.18 -2.11 -0.73
N CYS A 33 5.92 -3.40 -0.53
CA CYS A 33 6.37 -4.15 0.62
C CYS A 33 7.01 -5.44 0.12
N THR A 34 8.30 -5.60 0.38
CA THR A 34 9.04 -6.84 0.13
C THR A 34 9.19 -7.58 1.46
N LEU A 35 8.62 -8.77 1.53
CA LEU A 35 8.73 -9.69 2.67
C LEU A 35 9.33 -11.02 2.22
N THR A 36 9.75 -11.84 3.17
CA THR A 36 10.27 -13.18 2.91
C THR A 36 9.15 -14.21 3.00
N ASP A 37 8.97 -15.03 1.95
CA ASP A 37 8.01 -16.14 1.95
C ASP A 37 8.45 -17.30 2.87
N ASP A 38 7.56 -18.26 3.07
CA ASP A 38 7.83 -19.46 3.90
C ASP A 38 8.98 -20.32 3.32
N SER A 39 9.39 -20.09 2.08
CA SER A 39 10.54 -20.73 1.40
C SER A 39 11.82 -19.87 1.43
N GLN A 40 11.84 -18.82 2.26
CA GLN A 40 12.95 -17.89 2.41
C GLN A 40 13.30 -17.08 1.14
N ARG A 41 12.31 -16.84 0.27
CA ARG A 41 12.48 -16.02 -0.95
C ARG A 41 11.81 -14.66 -0.77
N PRO A 42 12.41 -13.57 -1.28
CA PRO A 42 11.76 -12.27 -1.26
C PRO A 42 10.56 -12.24 -2.21
N VAL A 43 9.41 -11.79 -1.71
CA VAL A 43 8.18 -11.55 -2.46
C VAL A 43 7.78 -10.10 -2.27
N THR A 44 7.51 -9.40 -3.38
CA THR A 44 7.14 -7.98 -3.36
C THR A 44 5.68 -7.80 -3.72
N TYR A 45 4.98 -7.02 -2.90
CA TYR A 45 3.62 -6.57 -3.13
C TYR A 45 3.60 -5.08 -3.40
N TYR A 46 2.73 -4.66 -4.30
CA TYR A 46 2.54 -3.28 -4.69
C TYR A 46 1.13 -2.81 -4.32
N LEU A 47 1.06 -1.77 -3.50
CA LEU A 47 -0.18 -1.06 -3.21
C LEU A 47 -0.54 -0.21 -4.42
N CYS A 48 -1.72 -0.42 -4.99
CA CYS A 48 -2.20 0.39 -6.11
C CYS A 48 -3.11 1.51 -5.63
N LYS A 49 -3.10 2.61 -6.39
CA LYS A 49 -3.98 3.76 -6.21
C LYS A 49 -5.42 3.30 -6.03
N GLU A 50 -6.03 3.76 -4.95
CA GLU A 50 -7.44 3.54 -4.65
C GLU A 50 -8.34 4.30 -5.63
N CYS A 51 -9.47 3.69 -5.94
CA CYS A 51 -10.57 4.31 -6.68
C CYS A 51 -11.87 4.18 -5.87
N ILE A 52 -12.95 4.69 -6.44
CA ILE A 52 -14.29 4.60 -5.87
C ILE A 52 -15.13 3.65 -6.71
N GLY A 53 -15.90 2.78 -6.06
CA GLY A 53 -16.80 1.83 -6.71
C GLY A 53 -17.78 2.53 -7.65
N GLU A 54 -17.68 2.18 -8.92
CA GLU A 54 -18.43 2.78 -10.02
C GLU A 54 -18.99 1.71 -10.98
N HIS A 55 -19.98 2.11 -11.78
CA HIS A 55 -20.41 1.37 -12.95
C HIS A 55 -19.47 1.69 -14.11
N MET A 56 -18.69 0.70 -14.51
CA MET A 56 -17.73 0.84 -15.62
C MET A 56 -18.48 1.12 -16.93
N TYR A 57 -18.00 2.11 -17.70
CA TYR A 57 -18.42 2.42 -19.07
C TYR A 57 -19.88 2.83 -19.30
N LYS A 58 -20.62 3.23 -18.26
CA LYS A 58 -21.89 3.95 -18.49
C LYS A 58 -21.61 5.34 -19.08
N GLU A 59 -22.50 5.82 -19.94
CA GLU A 59 -22.39 7.15 -20.56
C GLU A 59 -22.45 8.29 -19.53
N ILE A 60 -23.40 8.22 -18.59
CA ILE A 60 -23.53 9.10 -17.43
C ILE A 60 -24.04 8.30 -16.22
N GLY A 61 -23.89 8.85 -15.01
CA GLY A 61 -24.36 8.20 -13.78
C GLY A 61 -23.52 6.98 -13.39
N ILE A 62 -22.20 7.11 -13.48
CA ILE A 62 -21.26 6.02 -13.16
C ILE A 62 -21.15 5.76 -11.64
N ALA A 63 -21.44 6.72 -10.78
CA ALA A 63 -21.29 6.55 -9.33
C ALA A 63 -22.28 5.52 -8.77
N GLN A 64 -21.79 4.58 -7.96
CA GLN A 64 -22.65 3.68 -7.16
C GLN A 64 -23.07 4.40 -5.88
N VAL A 65 -24.25 4.07 -5.34
CA VAL A 65 -24.70 4.57 -4.03
C VAL A 65 -25.20 3.38 -3.19
N PRO A 66 -24.59 3.08 -2.03
CA PRO A 66 -23.38 3.73 -1.52
C PRO A 66 -22.15 3.47 -2.39
N THR A 67 -21.22 4.42 -2.41
CA THR A 67 -19.88 4.20 -2.98
C THR A 67 -19.02 3.38 -2.02
N SER A 68 -18.09 2.60 -2.56
CA SER A 68 -17.05 1.92 -1.78
C SER A 68 -15.66 2.44 -2.14
N GLU A 69 -14.74 2.57 -1.20
CA GLU A 69 -13.31 2.69 -1.52
C GLU A 69 -12.81 1.34 -2.02
N VAL A 70 -12.20 1.29 -3.21
CA VAL A 70 -11.64 0.07 -3.80
C VAL A 70 -10.14 0.22 -3.92
N CYS A 71 -9.40 -0.73 -3.37
CA CYS A 71 -7.96 -0.79 -3.46
C CYS A 71 -7.52 -2.21 -3.82
N THR A 72 -6.43 -2.35 -4.56
CA THR A 72 -5.86 -3.65 -4.89
C THR A 72 -4.39 -3.70 -4.54
N ILE A 73 -3.99 -4.81 -3.93
CA ILE A 73 -2.60 -5.16 -3.68
C ILE A 73 -2.24 -6.24 -4.70
N PHE A 74 -1.21 -6.01 -5.50
CA PHE A 74 -0.71 -6.99 -6.47
C PHE A 74 0.66 -7.50 -6.07
N GLY A 75 0.79 -8.81 -5.97
CA GLY A 75 2.06 -9.52 -6.11
C GLY A 75 2.12 -10.23 -7.47
N GLU A 76 3.26 -10.86 -7.76
CA GLU A 76 3.47 -11.57 -9.03
C GLU A 76 2.47 -12.73 -9.21
N HIS A 77 2.20 -13.49 -8.14
CA HIS A 77 1.38 -14.70 -8.19
C HIS A 77 0.01 -14.58 -7.55
N GLU A 78 -0.17 -13.60 -6.65
CA GLU A 78 -1.43 -13.40 -5.92
C GLU A 78 -1.77 -11.91 -5.78
N SER A 79 -3.04 -11.64 -5.49
CA SER A 79 -3.56 -10.30 -5.28
C SER A 79 -4.66 -10.30 -4.23
N SER A 80 -4.90 -9.12 -3.67
CA SER A 80 -6.02 -8.85 -2.76
C SER A 80 -6.76 -7.61 -3.24
N LEU A 81 -7.99 -7.78 -3.71
CA LEU A 81 -8.90 -6.67 -3.98
C LEU A 81 -9.75 -6.43 -2.72
N ARG A 82 -9.73 -5.19 -2.23
CA ARG A 82 -10.42 -4.79 -1.00
C ARG A 82 -11.39 -3.65 -1.30
N LYS A 83 -12.68 -3.92 -1.12
CA LYS A 83 -13.75 -2.91 -1.13
C LYS A 83 -14.15 -2.58 0.28
N LYS A 84 -14.20 -1.29 0.60
CA LYS A 84 -14.53 -0.81 1.93
C LYS A 84 -15.77 0.04 1.92
N PHE A 85 -16.62 -0.17 2.90
CA PHE A 85 -17.85 0.57 3.12
C PHE A 85 -17.77 1.32 4.46
N ALA A 86 -18.83 2.06 4.78
CA ALA A 86 -18.92 2.78 6.05
C ALA A 86 -18.91 1.82 7.25
N ASP A 87 -19.68 0.73 7.14
CA ASP A 87 -19.72 -0.36 8.11
C ASP A 87 -18.78 -1.48 7.65
N HIS A 88 -17.81 -1.82 8.48
CA HIS A 88 -16.79 -2.83 8.18
C HIS A 88 -17.41 -4.20 7.86
N LYS A 89 -18.58 -4.53 8.42
CA LYS A 89 -19.24 -5.81 8.14
C LYS A 89 -19.61 -5.99 6.66
N ASP A 90 -19.76 -4.88 5.93
CA ASP A 90 -20.09 -4.86 4.51
C ASP A 90 -18.84 -4.88 3.62
N ASP A 91 -17.65 -4.76 4.19
CA ASP A 91 -16.38 -4.82 3.47
C ASP A 91 -16.25 -6.15 2.72
N VAL A 92 -15.63 -6.10 1.54
CA VAL A 92 -15.36 -7.29 0.75
C VAL A 92 -13.89 -7.38 0.43
N ILE A 93 -13.30 -8.53 0.80
CA ILE A 93 -11.93 -8.88 0.48
C ILE A 93 -11.95 -10.09 -0.45
N GLN A 94 -11.28 -9.95 -1.59
CA GLN A 94 -11.10 -11.02 -2.56
C GLN A 94 -9.61 -11.25 -2.80
N SER A 95 -9.07 -12.27 -2.15
CA SER A 95 -7.64 -12.59 -2.17
C SER A 95 -7.34 -13.99 -2.70
N GLY A 96 -6.11 -14.19 -3.20
CA GLY A 96 -5.60 -15.47 -3.69
C GLY A 96 -4.82 -15.33 -5.01
N THR A 97 -4.57 -16.46 -5.70
CA THR A 97 -3.77 -16.45 -6.94
C THR A 97 -4.41 -15.66 -8.08
N ASN A 98 -3.58 -15.02 -8.90
CA ASN A 98 -4.01 -14.07 -9.93
C ASN A 98 -4.84 -14.72 -11.07
N ASP A 99 -4.61 -16.00 -11.35
CA ASP A 99 -5.24 -16.77 -12.43
C ASP A 99 -6.53 -17.50 -12.01
N VAL A 100 -6.87 -17.47 -10.72
CA VAL A 100 -8.06 -18.17 -10.21
C VAL A 100 -9.34 -17.40 -10.52
N ARG A 101 -10.29 -18.16 -11.08
CA ARG A 101 -11.68 -17.77 -11.31
C ARG A 101 -12.45 -17.67 -10.00
N ARG A 102 -13.07 -16.51 -9.75
CA ARG A 102 -13.78 -16.22 -8.50
C ARG A 102 -15.15 -15.62 -8.77
N LYS A 103 -16.06 -15.73 -7.79
CA LYS A 103 -17.37 -15.10 -7.90
C LYS A 103 -17.22 -13.57 -7.99
N GLY A 104 -17.74 -12.98 -9.05
CA GLY A 104 -17.74 -11.54 -9.26
C GLY A 104 -18.75 -10.82 -8.35
N PHE A 105 -18.54 -9.51 -8.15
CA PHE A 105 -19.42 -8.67 -7.35
C PHE A 105 -20.83 -8.51 -7.95
N ALA A 106 -20.93 -8.48 -9.27
CA ALA A 106 -22.20 -8.38 -9.99
C ALA A 106 -22.84 -9.75 -10.26
N GLY A 107 -22.35 -10.81 -9.61
CA GLY A 107 -22.61 -12.20 -10.01
C GLY A 107 -21.60 -12.70 -11.05
N GLY A 108 -21.75 -13.96 -11.45
CA GLY A 108 -20.85 -14.62 -12.41
C GLY A 108 -19.45 -14.91 -11.87
N VAL A 109 -18.53 -15.26 -12.79
CA VAL A 109 -17.16 -15.66 -12.47
C VAL A 109 -16.16 -14.71 -13.12
N ALA A 110 -15.43 -13.94 -12.31
CA ALA A 110 -14.41 -12.97 -12.69
C ALA A 110 -12.98 -13.47 -12.41
N TYR A 111 -12.01 -13.03 -13.20
CA TYR A 111 -10.58 -13.34 -13.06
C TYR A 111 -9.71 -12.32 -13.79
N TRP A 112 -8.42 -12.28 -13.46
CA TRP A 112 -7.44 -11.48 -14.21
C TRP A 112 -6.98 -12.27 -15.45
N THR A 113 -7.12 -11.68 -16.63
CA THR A 113 -6.57 -12.26 -17.87
C THR A 113 -5.14 -11.78 -18.12
N ASN A 114 -4.78 -10.63 -17.57
CA ASN A 114 -3.46 -10.05 -17.73
C ASN A 114 -3.12 -9.17 -16.53
N LEU A 115 -1.87 -9.26 -16.06
CA LEU A 115 -1.28 -8.35 -15.09
C LEU A 115 0.12 -7.96 -15.58
N ARG A 116 0.38 -6.67 -15.68
CA ARG A 116 1.67 -6.11 -16.09
C ARG A 116 2.14 -5.07 -15.09
N PHE A 117 3.38 -5.20 -14.66
CA PHE A 117 4.07 -4.22 -13.83
C PHE A 117 4.95 -3.33 -14.71
N LEU A 118 4.64 -2.04 -14.78
CA LEU A 118 5.44 -1.01 -15.43
C LEU A 118 6.21 -0.24 -14.36
N LEU A 119 7.22 -0.88 -13.77
CA LEU A 119 8.03 -0.31 -12.69
C LEU A 119 9.20 0.48 -13.27
N LYS A 120 9.35 1.72 -12.83
CA LYS A 120 10.46 2.60 -13.22
C LYS A 120 11.34 2.87 -12.02
N SER A 121 12.64 2.75 -12.21
CA SER A 121 13.62 3.18 -11.23
C SER A 121 14.24 4.51 -11.63
N ALA A 122 14.62 5.29 -10.63
CA ALA A 122 15.40 6.51 -10.79
C ALA A 122 16.67 6.40 -9.95
N GLU A 123 17.73 7.08 -10.38
CA GLU A 123 18.85 7.33 -9.49
C GLU A 123 18.39 8.28 -8.39
N ALA A 124 18.88 8.04 -7.18
CA ALA A 124 18.55 8.84 -6.03
C ALA A 124 19.78 9.03 -5.13
N ARG A 125 19.83 10.20 -4.49
CA ARG A 125 20.85 10.58 -3.50
C ARG A 125 20.30 10.35 -2.08
N PRO A 126 21.08 9.77 -1.17
CA PRO A 126 20.66 9.62 0.23
C PRO A 126 20.55 10.99 0.91
N LEU A 127 19.57 11.11 1.81
CA LEU A 127 19.41 12.23 2.73
C LEU A 127 19.86 11.76 4.12
N GLY A 128 21.17 11.85 4.36
CA GLY A 128 21.83 11.21 5.51
C GLY A 128 21.69 11.96 6.82
N THR A 129 21.27 13.22 6.79
CA THR A 129 21.14 14.09 7.97
C THR A 129 19.79 14.81 7.97
N THR A 130 19.37 15.28 9.15
CA THR A 130 18.17 16.13 9.26
C THR A 130 18.26 17.37 8.37
N ASP A 131 19.45 17.97 8.22
CA ASP A 131 19.62 19.15 7.37
C ASP A 131 19.45 18.83 5.88
N ASP A 132 19.91 17.65 5.43
CA ASP A 132 19.66 17.16 4.07
C ASP A 132 18.16 16.98 3.81
N ILE A 133 17.44 16.39 4.77
CA ILE A 133 15.99 16.16 4.70
C ILE A 133 15.24 17.50 4.65
N ILE A 134 15.58 18.44 5.53
CA ILE A 134 14.98 19.77 5.56
C ILE A 134 15.24 20.51 4.24
N THR A 135 16.47 20.45 3.73
CA THR A 135 16.86 21.12 2.49
C THR A 135 16.12 20.53 1.29
N ALA A 136 16.05 19.19 1.16
CA ALA A 136 15.31 18.54 0.10
C ALA A 136 13.80 18.85 0.16
N THR A 137 13.23 18.84 1.37
CA THR A 137 11.81 19.20 1.59
C THR A 137 11.50 20.62 1.14
N LEU A 138 12.30 21.60 1.59
CA LEU A 138 12.09 23.01 1.22
C LEU A 138 12.46 23.31 -0.24
N GLY A 139 13.28 22.47 -0.86
CA GLY A 139 13.60 22.50 -2.29
C GLY A 139 12.50 21.93 -3.19
N GLY A 140 11.48 21.27 -2.62
CA GLY A 140 10.43 20.61 -3.40
C GLY A 140 10.90 19.38 -4.16
N GLU A 141 11.97 18.74 -3.71
CA GLU A 141 12.52 17.55 -4.36
C GLU A 141 11.56 16.35 -4.21
N SER A 142 11.46 15.53 -5.25
CA SER A 142 10.74 14.25 -5.16
C SER A 142 11.52 13.30 -4.26
N MET A 143 10.89 12.82 -3.19
CA MET A 143 11.54 11.96 -2.19
C MET A 143 10.89 10.59 -2.11
N VAL A 144 11.70 9.60 -1.74
CA VAL A 144 11.31 8.21 -1.47
C VAL A 144 11.82 7.82 -0.10
N GLY A 145 10.96 7.20 0.70
CA GLY A 145 11.30 6.57 1.97
C GLY A 145 11.46 5.07 1.79
N VAL A 146 12.44 4.52 2.50
CA VAL A 146 12.66 3.08 2.64
C VAL A 146 12.71 2.77 4.13
N THR A 147 11.75 2.02 4.64
CA THR A 147 11.75 1.55 6.02
C THR A 147 11.95 0.05 6.06
N THR A 148 13.05 -0.38 6.66
CA THR A 148 13.37 -1.79 6.88
C THR A 148 13.00 -2.20 8.31
N LEU A 149 12.23 -3.28 8.44
CA LEU A 149 11.84 -3.91 9.70
C LEU A 149 12.59 -5.24 9.82
N ALA A 150 13.17 -5.52 10.99
CA ALA A 150 13.72 -6.84 11.26
C ALA A 150 12.58 -7.85 11.44
N ASP A 151 12.62 -8.97 10.71
CA ASP A 151 11.69 -10.08 10.91
C ASP A 151 12.19 -10.95 12.07
N SER A 152 11.51 -10.86 13.21
CA SER A 152 11.86 -11.61 14.42
C SER A 152 11.54 -13.11 14.33
N LYS A 153 10.69 -13.56 13.38
CA LYS A 153 10.31 -14.97 13.26
C LYS A 153 11.29 -15.77 12.42
N ASN A 154 11.73 -15.22 11.28
CA ASN A 154 12.52 -15.97 10.29
C ASN A 154 13.95 -15.43 10.10
N GLY A 155 14.32 -14.36 10.83
CA GLY A 155 15.63 -13.72 10.70
C GLY A 155 15.81 -12.94 9.39
N GLY A 156 14.73 -12.71 8.65
CA GLY A 156 14.70 -11.90 7.44
C GLY A 156 14.55 -10.40 7.70
N GLU A 157 14.40 -9.63 6.64
CA GLU A 157 14.07 -8.20 6.71
C GLU A 157 12.81 -7.96 5.85
N THR A 158 11.84 -7.23 6.40
CA THR A 158 10.76 -6.67 5.57
C THR A 158 11.14 -5.26 5.15
N ARG A 159 11.06 -4.98 3.85
CA ARG A 159 11.40 -3.68 3.29
C ARG A 159 10.18 -2.98 2.72
N LEU A 160 9.87 -1.81 3.26
CA LEU A 160 8.76 -0.96 2.85
C LEU A 160 9.31 0.21 2.04
N GLU A 161 8.84 0.44 0.82
CA GLU A 161 9.18 1.63 0.04
C GLU A 161 7.93 2.43 -0.29
N TYR A 162 8.05 3.76 -0.25
CA TYR A 162 6.93 4.67 -0.49
C TYR A 162 7.42 6.06 -0.92
N PRO A 163 6.67 6.79 -1.75
CA PRO A 163 6.97 8.19 -2.02
C PRO A 163 6.73 9.01 -0.74
N ILE A 164 7.47 10.11 -0.58
CA ILE A 164 7.28 11.05 0.53
C ILE A 164 6.73 12.36 -0.06
N PRO A 165 5.41 12.48 -0.25
CA PRO A 165 4.78 13.71 -0.75
C PRO A 165 4.62 14.78 0.34
N TYR A 166 4.79 14.41 1.62
CA TYR A 166 4.53 15.27 2.77
C TYR A 166 5.56 15.04 3.87
N VAL A 167 6.17 16.14 4.36
CA VAL A 167 7.09 16.16 5.50
C VAL A 167 6.88 17.44 6.29
N ASN A 168 6.75 17.35 7.61
CA ASN A 168 6.84 18.53 8.48
C ASN A 168 8.32 18.83 8.76
N VAL A 169 8.74 20.07 8.60
CA VAL A 169 10.11 20.52 8.92
C VAL A 169 10.11 21.72 9.84
N HIS A 170 11.04 21.74 10.79
CA HIS A 170 11.26 22.86 11.69
C HIS A 170 12.74 23.22 11.72
N ARG A 171 13.16 24.04 10.74
CA ARG A 171 14.56 24.45 10.55
C ARG A 171 15.20 25.09 11.80
N PRO A 172 14.54 25.97 12.58
CA PRO A 172 15.15 26.54 13.78
C PRO A 172 15.56 25.53 14.85
N GLU A 173 14.85 24.40 14.94
CA GLU A 173 15.18 23.32 15.90
C GLU A 173 15.86 22.11 15.24
N ASN A 174 16.15 22.20 13.94
CA ASN A 174 16.69 21.11 13.14
C ASN A 174 15.89 19.79 13.32
N ARG A 175 14.56 19.87 13.13
CA ARG A 175 13.64 18.73 13.25
C ARG A 175 12.89 18.46 11.95
N PHE A 176 12.55 17.19 11.74
CA PHE A 176 11.65 16.75 10.69
C PHE A 176 10.66 15.73 11.25
N GLN A 177 9.55 15.51 10.54
CA GLN A 177 8.63 14.41 10.79
C GLN A 177 8.03 13.97 9.47
N VAL A 178 8.25 12.70 9.14
CA VAL A 178 7.55 12.00 8.06
C VAL A 178 6.23 11.47 8.61
N ASP A 179 5.17 11.62 7.82
CA ASP A 179 3.86 11.02 8.04
C ASP A 179 3.26 10.71 6.67
N VAL A 180 3.34 9.44 6.26
CA VAL A 180 3.00 9.01 4.90
C VAL A 180 2.13 7.77 4.95
N GLY A 181 1.07 7.77 4.15
CA GLY A 181 0.22 6.62 3.96
C GLY A 181 -0.89 6.90 2.96
N PRO A 182 -1.68 5.85 2.61
CA PRO A 182 -1.50 4.48 3.06
C PRO A 182 -0.26 3.80 2.44
N ILE A 183 0.43 2.99 3.24
CA ILE A 183 1.44 2.01 2.81
C ILE A 183 1.01 0.60 3.25
N LEU A 184 1.80 -0.41 2.88
CA LEU A 184 1.61 -1.80 3.33
C LEU A 184 2.44 -2.07 4.58
N TYR A 185 1.81 -2.63 5.61
CA TYR A 185 2.47 -3.10 6.84
C TYR A 185 2.28 -4.62 6.97
N PRO A 186 3.35 -5.41 7.18
CA PRO A 186 3.24 -6.85 7.39
C PRO A 186 2.73 -7.17 8.80
N ASP A 187 1.58 -7.81 8.91
CA ASP A 187 1.13 -8.44 10.14
C ASP A 187 1.90 -9.75 10.36
N VAL A 188 3.02 -9.65 11.08
CA VAL A 188 3.86 -10.79 11.44
C VAL A 188 3.16 -11.78 12.36
N ALA A 189 2.06 -11.41 13.03
CA ALA A 189 1.29 -12.32 13.87
C ALA A 189 0.25 -13.13 13.08
N SER A 190 -0.09 -12.70 11.87
CA SER A 190 -1.05 -13.37 11.01
C SER A 190 -0.60 -14.76 10.58
N ASN A 191 -1.55 -15.70 10.53
CA ASN A 191 -1.38 -17.05 10.00
C ASN A 191 -2.20 -17.26 8.70
N GLU A 192 -2.61 -16.17 8.04
CA GLU A 192 -3.38 -16.27 6.81
C GLU A 192 -2.60 -17.06 5.74
N PRO A 193 -3.24 -17.98 5.00
CA PRO A 193 -2.53 -18.79 4.01
C PRO A 193 -1.90 -17.97 2.89
N ALA A 194 -2.60 -16.93 2.42
CA ALA A 194 -2.10 -16.01 1.41
C ALA A 194 -1.26 -14.91 2.07
N LEU A 195 -0.04 -14.68 1.58
CA LEU A 195 0.85 -13.66 2.15
C LEU A 195 0.27 -12.25 1.96
N VAL A 196 -0.44 -11.99 0.86
CA VAL A 196 -1.13 -10.73 0.61
C VAL A 196 -2.20 -10.40 1.67
N ASP A 197 -2.77 -11.41 2.33
CA ASP A 197 -3.75 -11.22 3.41
C ASP A 197 -3.08 -10.95 4.77
N ARG A 198 -1.77 -11.19 4.88
CA ARG A 198 -0.95 -10.75 6.01
C ARG A 198 -0.56 -9.28 5.90
N LEU A 199 -1.03 -8.53 4.89
CA LEU A 199 -0.72 -7.12 4.71
C LEU A 199 -1.86 -6.21 5.19
N GLN A 200 -1.53 -5.24 6.02
CA GLN A 200 -2.44 -4.20 6.52
C GLN A 200 -2.13 -2.85 5.88
N PHE A 201 -3.11 -1.96 5.86
CA PHE A 201 -2.87 -0.56 5.47
C PHE A 201 -2.40 0.23 6.68
N ALA A 202 -1.35 1.04 6.49
CA ALA A 202 -0.80 1.84 7.57
C ALA A 202 -0.41 3.26 7.10
N TYR A 203 -0.40 4.21 8.02
CA TYR A 203 0.47 5.38 7.90
C TYR A 203 1.76 5.09 8.64
N VAL A 204 2.90 5.35 8.01
CA VAL A 204 4.21 5.31 8.63
C VAL A 204 4.60 6.71 9.10
N MET A 205 5.04 6.82 10.34
CA MET A 205 5.44 8.06 10.98
C MET A 205 6.80 7.87 11.65
N TYR A 206 7.70 8.82 11.47
CA TYR A 206 8.97 8.87 12.19
C TYR A 206 9.61 10.26 12.14
N ASN A 207 10.36 10.54 13.20
CA ASN A 207 11.23 11.71 13.34
C ASN A 207 12.65 11.31 13.85
N GLN A 208 12.88 10.00 13.95
CA GLN A 208 14.16 9.33 14.26
C GLN A 208 14.30 8.18 13.26
N LEU A 209 15.50 7.91 12.77
CA LEU A 209 15.69 6.95 11.67
C LEU A 209 15.74 5.49 12.14
N GLU A 210 15.85 5.27 13.45
CA GLU A 210 16.00 3.94 14.06
C GLU A 210 14.68 3.38 14.62
N VAL A 211 13.59 4.16 14.55
CA VAL A 211 12.28 3.81 15.11
C VAL A 211 11.19 4.33 14.19
N ALA A 212 10.20 3.48 13.88
CA ALA A 212 9.02 3.87 13.15
C ALA A 212 7.75 3.57 13.97
N GLU A 213 6.77 4.46 13.84
CA GLU A 213 5.42 4.27 14.36
C GLU A 213 4.48 4.05 13.18
N PHE A 214 3.62 3.05 13.28
CA PHE A 214 2.62 2.75 12.25
C PHE A 214 1.24 2.88 12.84
N ALA A 215 0.43 3.77 12.27
CA ALA A 215 -1.00 3.79 12.53
C ALA A 215 -1.64 2.78 11.57
N LEU A 216 -2.10 1.66 12.10
CA LEU A 216 -2.69 0.55 11.38
C LEU A 216 -4.18 0.77 11.20
N ARG A 217 -4.68 0.50 10.00
CA ARG A 217 -6.11 0.54 9.71
C ARG A 217 -6.77 -0.77 10.10
N VAL A 218 -7.64 -0.71 11.10
CA VAL A 218 -8.30 -1.86 11.71
C VAL A 218 -9.79 -1.59 11.95
N PRO A 219 -10.62 -2.64 12.12
CA PRO A 219 -12.00 -2.46 12.58
C PRO A 219 -12.04 -1.68 13.89
N THR A 220 -12.89 -0.65 13.95
CA THR A 220 -12.98 0.28 15.08
C THR A 220 -14.44 0.54 15.41
N VAL A 221 -14.82 0.23 16.65
CA VAL A 221 -16.17 0.41 17.18
C VAL A 221 -16.59 1.88 17.17
N ILE A 222 -17.80 2.16 16.67
CA ILE A 222 -18.40 3.49 16.67
C ILE A 222 -19.41 3.61 17.82
N GLY A 223 -19.34 4.70 18.60
CA GLY A 223 -20.37 5.04 19.58
C GLY A 223 -20.53 4.07 20.77
N GLY A 224 -19.60 3.13 20.95
CA GLY A 224 -19.64 2.10 21.99
C GLY A 224 -20.55 0.91 21.67
N ASP A 225 -21.17 0.89 20.48
CA ASP A 225 -21.94 -0.26 20.00
C ASP A 225 -21.02 -1.25 19.29
N LEU A 226 -20.74 -2.38 19.92
CA LEU A 226 -19.86 -3.43 19.39
C LEU A 226 -20.37 -4.06 18.08
N SER A 227 -21.62 -3.79 17.67
CA SER A 227 -22.17 -4.27 16.40
C SER A 227 -21.89 -3.35 15.20
N VAL A 228 -21.36 -2.15 15.44
CA VAL A 228 -21.07 -1.16 14.41
C VAL A 228 -19.60 -0.79 14.44
N GLU A 229 -18.87 -1.23 13.43
CA GLU A 229 -17.43 -0.95 13.27
C GLU A 229 -17.16 -0.26 11.94
N THR A 230 -16.12 0.57 11.88
CA THR A 230 -15.59 1.10 10.64
C THR A 230 -14.08 0.88 10.55
N GLN A 231 -13.54 0.86 9.35
CA GLN A 231 -12.10 0.79 9.14
C GLN A 231 -11.46 2.13 9.48
N HIS A 232 -10.72 2.21 10.57
CA HIS A 232 -10.04 3.43 11.02
C HIS A 232 -8.59 3.16 11.42
N TYR A 233 -7.76 4.18 11.33
CA TYR A 233 -6.37 4.13 11.77
C TYR A 233 -6.29 4.29 13.30
N SER A 234 -6.81 3.30 14.03
CA SER A 234 -7.02 3.37 15.49
C SER A 234 -6.00 2.59 16.32
N GLN A 235 -5.17 1.76 15.69
CA GLN A 235 -4.14 0.99 16.38
C GLN A 235 -2.76 1.54 16.00
N VAL A 236 -1.95 1.88 16.99
CA VAL A 236 -0.56 2.33 16.78
C VAL A 236 0.41 1.24 17.24
N VAL A 237 1.35 0.89 16.36
CA VAL A 237 2.48 0.03 16.71
C VAL A 237 3.78 0.82 16.58
N LYS A 238 4.67 0.66 17.56
CA LYS A 238 5.98 1.29 17.57
C LYS A 238 7.04 0.20 17.53
N VAL A 239 7.91 0.25 16.53
CA VAL A 239 8.88 -0.80 16.27
C VAL A 239 10.27 -0.23 15.98
N PRO A 240 11.34 -0.92 16.39
CA PRO A 240 12.66 -0.67 15.84
C PRO A 240 12.63 -0.83 14.32
N ALA A 241 13.25 0.10 13.61
CA ALA A 241 13.28 0.12 12.16
C ALA A 241 14.56 0.77 11.66
N ARG A 242 14.89 0.62 10.38
CA ARG A 242 15.86 1.48 9.71
C ARG A 242 15.14 2.25 8.61
N SER A 243 14.89 3.53 8.84
CA SER A 243 14.30 4.44 7.87
C SER A 243 15.40 5.22 7.16
N GLU A 244 15.37 5.17 5.83
CA GLU A 244 16.30 5.86 4.94
C GLU A 244 15.46 6.71 3.97
N LEU A 245 15.87 7.97 3.74
CA LEU A 245 15.21 8.86 2.78
C LEU A 245 16.15 9.14 1.62
N PHE A 246 15.57 9.25 0.43
CA PHE A 246 16.28 9.51 -0.80
C PHE A 246 15.58 10.61 -1.58
N ALA A 247 16.34 11.56 -2.14
CA ALA A 247 15.84 12.48 -3.14
C ALA A 247 16.16 11.94 -4.54
N LEU A 248 15.17 11.94 -5.44
CA LEU A 248 15.35 11.49 -6.82
C LEU A 248 16.25 12.49 -7.57
N VAL A 249 17.19 11.96 -8.35
CA VAL A 249 18.03 12.75 -9.25
C VAL A 249 17.25 12.93 -10.56
N GLU A 250 17.04 14.19 -10.96
CA GLU A 250 16.40 14.55 -12.23
C GLU A 250 17.25 14.19 -13.46
#